data_AF-A0A6G0SXY5-F1
#
_entry.id   AF-A0A6G0SXY5-F1
#
_cell.length_a   1.000
_cell.length_b   1.000
_cell.length_c   1.000
_cell.angle_alpha   90.00
_cell.angle_beta   90.00
_cell.angle_gamma   90.00
#
_symmetry.space_group_name_H-M   'P 1'
#
loop_
_entity.id
_entity.type
_entity.pdbx_description
1 polymer ?
#
loop_
_entity_poly.entity_id
_entity_poly.type
_entity_poly.pdbx_seq_one_letter_code
_entity_poly.pdbx_strand_id
1 'polypeptide(L)'
;MDETTDIMSKSQLSTILRYVTNEGVEERFLGFVDVSHDRSAKCLAEHVFRLLNEYKCIDKLVAQTYDGAAVMSGQHNGLQQKVPRTTYDWPTDHRWSANHRLGNTGLQTLIRSKYKNAIFVHCYAHKLNLILKQSVDYIKECKIFFTTLSGLSSFFSKSTKRIHALDQEVKK
;
A
#
# COMPACT_ATOMS: atom_id res chain seq x y z
N MET A 1 3.59 -3.16 6.98
CA MET A 1 4.50 -3.46 5.86
C MET A 1 4.32 -2.36 4.84
N ASP A 2 5.42 -1.85 4.28
CA ASP A 2 5.41 -0.76 3.31
C ASP A 2 6.27 -1.15 2.10
N GLU A 3 5.73 -1.03 0.88
CA GLU A 3 6.48 -1.29 -0.34
C GLU A 3 7.23 -0.03 -0.78
N THR A 4 8.53 -0.19 -1.02
CA THR A 4 9.35 0.85 -1.66
C THR A 4 9.99 0.29 -2.91
N THR A 5 10.10 1.09 -3.96
CA THR A 5 10.83 0.73 -5.18
C THR A 5 12.21 1.35 -5.11
N ASP A 6 13.24 0.51 -5.06
CA ASP A 6 14.63 0.92 -5.06
C ASP A 6 15.02 1.56 -6.41
N ILE A 7 16.08 2.38 -6.42
CA ILE A 7 16.63 3.06 -7.60
C ILE A 7 17.01 2.12 -8.75
N MET A 8 17.21 0.83 -8.44
CA MET A 8 17.49 -0.26 -9.38
C MET A 8 16.23 -0.99 -9.89
N SER A 9 15.03 -0.42 -9.72
CA SER A 9 13.73 -0.99 -10.13
C SER A 9 13.29 -2.23 -9.33
N LYS A 10 13.91 -2.49 -8.18
CA LYS A 10 13.58 -3.65 -7.33
C LYS A 10 12.53 -3.24 -6.29
N SER A 11 11.44 -4.00 -6.21
CA SER A 11 10.42 -3.80 -5.17
C SER A 11 10.87 -4.47 -3.88
N GLN A 12 10.95 -3.68 -2.81
CA GLN A 12 11.28 -4.15 -1.47
C GLN A 12 10.12 -3.92 -0.53
N LEU A 13 9.88 -4.89 0.34
CA LEU A 13 8.90 -4.81 1.41
C LEU A 13 9.62 -4.58 2.74
N SER A 14 9.38 -3.43 3.34
CA SER A 14 9.83 -3.18 4.71
C SER A 14 8.91 -3.89 5.70
N THR A 15 9.52 -4.63 6.63
CA THR A 15 8.79 -5.35 7.67
C THR A 15 9.12 -4.78 9.03
N ILE A 16 8.06 -4.41 9.74
CA ILE A 16 8.11 -3.88 11.10
C ILE A 16 7.14 -4.69 11.95
N LEU A 17 7.58 -5.14 13.12
CA LEU A 17 6.75 -5.78 14.12
C LEU A 17 6.50 -4.80 15.26
N ARG A 18 5.23 -4.54 15.56
CA ARG A 18 4.80 -3.79 16.73
C ARG A 18 4.13 -4.75 17.72
N TYR A 19 4.62 -4.80 18.96
CA TYR A 19 4.11 -5.72 19.98
C TYR A 19 4.09 -5.06 21.36
N VAL A 20 3.39 -5.69 22.30
CA VAL A 20 3.21 -5.19 23.67
C VAL A 20 4.04 -6.04 24.62
N THR A 21 4.81 -5.38 25.49
CA THR A 21 5.54 -5.97 26.62
C THR A 21 4.96 -5.46 27.94
N ASN A 22 5.49 -5.93 29.07
CA ASN A 22 5.15 -5.39 30.39
C ASN A 22 5.60 -3.93 30.57
N GLU A 23 6.52 -3.46 29.73
CA GLU A 23 7.13 -2.12 29.81
C GLU A 23 6.45 -1.11 28.87
N GLY A 24 5.68 -1.60 27.88
CA GLY A 24 4.94 -0.74 26.96
C GLY A 24 4.80 -1.34 25.56
N VAL A 25 4.57 -0.45 24.59
CA VAL A 25 4.49 -0.81 23.17
C VAL A 25 5.87 -0.64 22.55
N GLU A 26 6.36 -1.70 21.94
CA GLU A 26 7.65 -1.76 21.27
C GLU A 26 7.46 -1.90 19.75
N GLU A 27 8.32 -1.23 18.98
CA GLU A 27 8.35 -1.34 17.53
C GLU A 27 9.75 -1.76 17.07
N ARG A 28 9.84 -2.85 16.31
CA ARG A 28 11.10 -3.38 15.80
C ARG A 28 11.06 -3.53 14.30
N PHE A 29 11.99 -2.86 13.64
CA PHE A 29 12.29 -3.09 12.23
C PHE A 29 12.99 -4.44 12.08
N LEU A 30 12.42 -5.32 11.26
CA LEU A 30 12.97 -6.67 11.02
C LEU A 30 13.87 -6.70 9.79
N GLY A 31 13.62 -5.82 8.82
CA GLY A 31 14.42 -5.74 7.60
C GLY A 31 13.60 -5.42 6.35
N PHE A 32 14.32 -5.40 5.23
CA PHE A 32 13.75 -5.35 3.89
C PHE A 32 13.73 -6.75 3.28
N VAL A 33 12.64 -7.06 2.60
CA VAL A 33 12.44 -8.33 1.91
C VAL A 33 12.26 -8.02 0.43
N ASP A 34 13.09 -8.65 -0.40
CA ASP A 34 12.96 -8.50 -1.85
C ASP A 34 11.69 -9.22 -2.32
N VAL A 35 10.77 -8.44 -2.90
CA VAL A 35 9.52 -8.92 -3.49
C VAL A 35 9.45 -8.59 -4.98
N SER A 36 10.59 -8.30 -5.61
CA SER A 36 10.66 -7.89 -7.03
C SER A 36 10.09 -8.94 -7.98
N HIS A 37 10.24 -10.22 -7.63
CA HIS A 37 9.83 -11.34 -8.48
C HIS A 37 8.34 -11.68 -8.37
N ASP A 38 7.75 -11.60 -7.17
CA ASP A 38 6.35 -11.97 -6.94
C ASP A 38 5.75 -11.09 -5.84
N ARG A 39 4.77 -10.27 -6.23
CA ARG A 39 3.99 -9.38 -5.36
C ARG A 39 2.55 -9.86 -5.18
N SER A 40 2.28 -11.10 -5.55
CA SER A 40 0.97 -11.69 -5.34
C SER A 40 0.63 -11.71 -3.85
N ALA A 41 -0.65 -11.56 -3.54
CA ALA A 41 -1.15 -11.70 -2.18
C ALA A 41 -0.73 -13.02 -1.53
N LYS A 42 -0.55 -14.09 -2.32
CA LYS A 42 -0.08 -15.39 -1.84
C LYS A 42 1.35 -15.31 -1.33
N CYS A 43 2.27 -14.78 -2.13
CA CYS A 43 3.68 -14.64 -1.73
C CYS A 43 3.83 -13.81 -0.46
N LEU A 44 3.07 -12.71 -0.36
CA LEU A 44 3.07 -11.84 0.81
C LEU A 44 2.47 -12.51 2.05
N ALA A 45 1.39 -13.30 1.90
CA ALA A 45 0.82 -14.07 3.00
C ALA A 45 1.81 -15.12 3.51
N GLU A 46 2.47 -15.84 2.61
CA GLU A 46 3.50 -16.82 2.95
C GLU A 46 4.68 -16.16 3.66
N HIS A 47 5.09 -14.97 3.24
CA HIS A 47 6.11 -14.18 3.91
C HIS A 47 5.72 -13.83 5.36
N VAL A 48 4.48 -13.36 5.58
CA VAL A 48 3.95 -13.09 6.92
C VAL A 48 3.96 -14.36 7.77
N PHE A 49 3.47 -15.49 7.25
CA PHE A 49 3.45 -16.74 8.00
C PHE A 49 4.86 -17.24 8.34
N ARG A 50 5.84 -17.04 7.45
CA ARG A 50 7.25 -17.37 7.70
C ARG A 50 7.81 -16.58 8.87
N LEU A 51 7.60 -15.25 8.88
CA LEU A 51 8.04 -14.39 9.97
C LEU A 51 7.37 -14.78 11.30
N LEU A 52 6.06 -15.01 11.29
CA LEU A 52 5.35 -15.41 12.49
C LEU A 52 5.86 -16.74 13.06
N ASN A 53 6.26 -17.69 12.19
CA ASN A 53 6.85 -18.95 12.60
C ASN A 53 8.27 -18.78 13.14
N GLU A 54 9.10 -18.00 12.46
CA GLU A 54 10.48 -17.69 12.84
C GLU A 54 10.55 -17.05 14.24
N TYR A 55 9.67 -16.08 14.51
CA TYR A 55 9.58 -15.40 15.80
C TYR A 55 8.62 -16.08 16.80
N LYS A 56 8.11 -17.29 16.49
CA LYS A 56 7.23 -18.10 17.35
C LYS A 56 6.01 -17.30 17.88
N CYS A 57 5.43 -16.47 17.04
CA CYS A 57 4.31 -15.59 17.36
C CYS A 57 3.07 -15.85 16.49
N ILE A 58 2.97 -17.06 15.92
CA ILE A 58 1.85 -17.52 15.08
C ILE A 58 0.51 -17.17 15.71
N ASP A 59 0.28 -17.49 16.98
CA ASP A 59 -1.03 -17.31 17.62
C ASP A 59 -1.27 -15.90 18.18
N LYS A 60 -0.32 -14.97 17.97
CA LYS A 60 -0.32 -13.64 18.58
C LYS A 60 -0.56 -12.52 17.56
N LEU A 61 -0.94 -12.86 16.32
CA LEU A 61 -1.25 -11.86 15.31
C LEU A 61 -2.60 -11.18 15.63
N VAL A 62 -2.54 -9.93 16.09
CA VAL A 62 -3.72 -9.11 16.42
C VAL A 62 -4.13 -8.20 15.28
N ALA A 63 -3.16 -7.58 14.61
CA ALA A 63 -3.43 -6.61 13.55
C ALA A 63 -2.35 -6.63 12.48
N GLN A 64 -2.74 -6.18 11.29
CA GLN A 64 -1.87 -6.08 10.14
C GLN A 64 -2.10 -4.78 9.37
N THR A 65 -1.01 -4.13 8.99
CA THR A 65 -1.00 -2.84 8.30
C THR A 65 -0.28 -2.92 6.97
N TYR A 66 -0.88 -2.33 5.93
CA TYR A 66 -0.30 -2.20 4.60
C TYR A 66 -0.56 -0.80 4.03
N ASP A 67 0.37 -0.31 3.22
CA ASP A 67 0.09 0.77 2.29
C ASP A 67 -0.79 0.21 1.15
N GLY A 68 -1.89 0.89 0.85
CA GLY A 68 -2.98 0.31 0.04
C GLY A 68 -2.70 0.18 -1.46
N ALA A 69 -1.45 0.32 -1.91
CA ALA A 69 -1.15 0.62 -3.31
C ALA A 69 -1.05 -0.61 -4.23
N ALA A 70 -0.44 -1.72 -3.79
CA ALA A 70 -0.08 -2.82 -4.71
C ALA A 70 -0.84 -4.14 -4.50
N VAL A 71 -1.23 -4.47 -3.27
CA VAL A 71 -1.59 -5.85 -2.90
C VAL A 71 -3.10 -6.17 -3.03
N MET A 72 -3.89 -5.19 -3.44
CA MET A 72 -5.34 -5.34 -3.64
C MET A 72 -5.73 -5.60 -5.10
N SER A 73 -4.78 -5.63 -6.03
CA SER A 73 -5.04 -5.97 -7.43
C SER A 73 -4.89 -7.47 -7.67
N GLY A 74 -5.81 -8.25 -7.11
CA GLY A 74 -6.16 -9.52 -7.76
C GLY A 74 -6.48 -9.22 -9.22
N GLN A 75 -5.99 -10.05 -10.15
CA GLN A 75 -6.30 -9.92 -11.58
C GLN A 75 -7.81 -9.67 -11.75
N HIS A 76 -8.11 -8.54 -12.40
CA HIS A 76 -9.42 -7.92 -12.65
C HIS A 76 -10.05 -7.09 -11.50
N ASN A 77 -10.32 -5.82 -11.85
CA ASN A 77 -11.14 -4.81 -11.20
C ASN A 77 -10.46 -3.95 -10.11
N GLY A 78 -9.48 -3.16 -10.54
CA GLY A 78 -9.16 -1.91 -9.88
C GLY A 78 -10.37 -0.95 -9.90
N LEU A 79 -10.64 -0.33 -8.76
CA LEU A 79 -11.31 0.98 -8.66
C LEU A 79 -12.67 1.16 -9.35
N GLN A 80 -13.56 0.17 -9.30
CA GLN A 80 -15.01 0.40 -9.42
C GLN A 80 -15.81 -0.44 -8.42
N GLN A 81 -15.71 -0.11 -7.12
CA GLN A 81 -16.85 -0.32 -6.24
C GLN A 81 -17.32 1.07 -5.80
N LYS A 82 -18.48 1.45 -6.35
CA LYS A 82 -19.29 2.60 -5.95
C LYS A 82 -19.19 2.76 -4.44
N VAL A 83 -18.66 3.89 -4.00
CA VAL A 83 -18.79 4.37 -2.62
C VAL A 83 -20.29 4.47 -2.33
N PRO A 84 -20.88 3.64 -1.47
CA PRO A 84 -22.18 3.99 -0.91
C PRO A 84 -21.87 5.10 0.09
N ARG A 85 -22.25 6.34 -0.27
CA ARG A 85 -22.43 7.39 0.71
C ARG A 85 -23.46 6.89 1.70
N THR A 86 -23.05 6.56 2.92
CA THR A 86 -23.70 7.00 4.17
C THR A 86 -22.99 6.37 5.37
N THR A 87 -22.60 7.28 6.27
CA THR A 87 -22.64 7.20 7.73
C THR A 87 -21.93 6.05 8.44
N TYR A 88 -21.11 6.47 9.42
CA TYR A 88 -20.81 5.74 10.65
C TYR A 88 -21.91 4.76 11.00
N ASP A 89 -21.64 3.47 10.80
CA ASP A 89 -22.21 2.37 11.55
C ASP A 89 -21.35 1.14 11.26
N TRP A 90 -20.70 0.63 12.30
CA TRP A 90 -20.14 -0.71 12.31
C TRP A 90 -21.14 -1.62 13.00
N PRO A 91 -21.82 -2.53 12.27
CA PRO A 91 -22.44 -3.67 12.90
C PRO A 91 -21.73 -4.96 12.44
N THR A 92 -21.32 -5.71 13.45
CA THR A 92 -21.23 -7.15 13.42
C THR A 92 -22.53 -7.75 12.86
N ASP A 93 -22.57 -8.17 11.60
CA ASP A 93 -23.55 -9.18 11.18
C ASP A 93 -23.00 -10.09 10.07
N HIS A 94 -23.25 -11.38 10.30
CA HIS A 94 -23.02 -12.52 9.45
C HIS A 94 -23.97 -12.47 8.25
N ARG A 95 -23.65 -11.73 7.19
CA ARG A 95 -24.39 -11.83 5.91
C ARG A 95 -23.56 -11.41 4.68
N TRP A 96 -22.37 -12.00 4.55
CA TRP A 96 -21.64 -12.09 3.26
C TRP A 96 -21.75 -13.51 2.68
N SER A 97 -22.98 -14.03 2.61
CA SER A 97 -23.25 -15.28 1.90
C SER A 97 -24.03 -14.98 0.64
N ALA A 98 -23.31 -14.85 -0.48
CA ALA A 98 -23.70 -15.23 -1.84
C ALA A 98 -22.86 -14.48 -2.88
N ASN A 99 -21.62 -14.94 -3.08
CA ASN A 99 -20.98 -14.92 -4.41
C ASN A 99 -19.93 -16.05 -4.43
N HIS A 100 -20.42 -17.24 -4.73
CA HIS A 100 -19.60 -18.41 -4.98
C HIS A 100 -18.86 -18.24 -6.32
N ARG A 101 -17.54 -18.47 -6.29
CA ARG A 101 -16.60 -18.64 -7.43
C ARG A 101 -15.95 -17.38 -8.03
N LEU A 102 -15.20 -16.64 -7.22
CA LEU A 102 -13.97 -15.96 -7.65
C LEU A 102 -12.93 -16.17 -6.55
N GLY A 103 -11.72 -16.58 -6.90
CA GLY A 103 -10.68 -16.98 -5.94
C GLY A 103 -10.44 -15.92 -4.86
N ASN A 104 -10.24 -16.37 -3.62
CA ASN A 104 -9.85 -15.55 -2.48
C ASN A 104 -8.42 -15.00 -2.66
N THR A 105 -8.21 -14.05 -3.57
CA THR A 105 -6.87 -13.60 -3.99
C THR A 105 -6.37 -12.36 -3.26
N GLY A 106 -7.13 -11.80 -2.31
CA GLY A 106 -6.68 -10.67 -1.50
C GLY A 106 -5.83 -11.13 -0.31
N LEU A 107 -4.75 -10.41 0.00
CA LEU A 107 -3.86 -10.73 1.14
C LEU A 107 -4.64 -10.76 2.46
N GLN A 108 -5.57 -9.82 2.63
CA GLN A 108 -6.48 -9.80 3.76
C GLN A 108 -7.28 -11.10 3.88
N THR A 109 -7.80 -11.61 2.77
CA THR A 109 -8.60 -12.84 2.77
C THR A 109 -7.76 -14.06 3.15
N LEU A 110 -6.53 -14.14 2.63
CA LEU A 110 -5.59 -15.22 2.94
C LEU A 110 -5.14 -15.22 4.41
N ILE A 111 -5.01 -14.05 5.01
CA ILE A 111 -4.59 -13.97 6.41
C ILE A 111 -5.80 -14.14 7.35
N ARG A 112 -6.98 -13.63 6.99
CA ARG A 112 -8.23 -13.88 7.75
C ARG A 112 -8.66 -15.35 7.75
N SER A 113 -8.30 -16.13 6.72
CA SER A 113 -8.61 -17.56 6.73
C SER A 113 -7.89 -18.31 7.85
N LYS A 114 -6.71 -17.83 8.27
CA LYS A 114 -5.93 -18.39 9.39
C LYS A 114 -6.17 -17.64 10.70
N TYR A 115 -6.36 -16.33 10.64
CA TYR A 115 -6.51 -15.43 11.79
C TYR A 115 -7.82 -14.65 11.70
N LYS A 116 -8.93 -15.28 12.09
CA LYS A 116 -10.28 -14.70 11.96
C LYS A 116 -10.45 -13.35 12.68
N ASN A 117 -9.70 -13.16 13.77
CA ASN A 117 -9.76 -11.97 14.61
C ASN A 117 -8.71 -10.91 14.24
N ALA A 118 -7.85 -11.17 13.26
CA ALA A 118 -6.83 -10.19 12.86
C ALA A 118 -7.49 -8.95 12.23
N ILE A 119 -7.16 -7.78 12.78
CA ILE A 119 -7.66 -6.50 12.31
C ILE A 119 -6.78 -6.01 11.16
N PHE A 120 -7.41 -5.50 10.10
CA PHE A 120 -6.71 -4.91 8.96
C PHE A 120 -6.83 -3.40 9.00
N VAL A 121 -5.68 -2.73 9.06
CA VAL A 121 -5.63 -1.27 9.12
C VAL A 121 -4.91 -0.76 7.89
N HIS A 122 -5.65 -0.04 7.05
CA HIS A 122 -5.07 0.64 5.89
C HIS A 122 -4.31 1.89 6.33
N CYS A 123 -3.19 2.18 5.66
CA CYS A 123 -2.43 3.40 5.88
C CYS A 123 -3.27 4.67 5.60
N TYR A 124 -3.40 5.55 6.60
CA TYR A 124 -4.10 6.84 6.45
C TYR A 124 -3.41 7.79 5.47
N ALA A 125 -2.07 7.75 5.38
CA ALA A 125 -1.32 8.60 4.45
C ALA A 125 -1.68 8.30 2.99
N HIS A 126 -1.92 7.04 2.64
CA HIS A 126 -2.37 6.66 1.30
C HIS A 126 -3.78 7.18 1.00
N LYS A 127 -4.72 7.06 1.95
CA LYS A 127 -6.07 7.61 1.81
C LYS A 127 -6.04 9.13 1.63
N LEU A 128 -5.20 9.81 2.40
CA LEU A 128 -5.01 11.26 2.27
C LEU A 128 -4.42 11.62 0.90
N ASN A 129 -3.39 10.93 0.43
CA ASN A 129 -2.79 11.17 -0.87
C ASN A 129 -3.80 10.97 -2.02
N LEU A 130 -4.65 9.94 -1.91
CA LEU A 130 -5.72 9.71 -2.88
C LEU A 130 -6.74 10.86 -2.91
N ILE A 131 -7.18 11.32 -1.73
CA ILE A 131 -8.11 12.45 -1.60
C ILE A 131 -7.47 13.73 -2.16
N LEU A 132 -6.20 13.98 -1.85
CA LEU A 132 -5.47 15.14 -2.36
C LEU A 132 -5.35 15.09 -3.89
N LYS A 133 -4.99 13.93 -4.46
CA LYS A 133 -4.92 13.74 -5.91
C LYS A 133 -6.27 14.00 -6.59
N GLN A 134 -7.35 13.43 -6.04
CA GLN A 134 -8.70 13.66 -6.56
C GLN A 134 -9.13 15.12 -6.44
N SER A 135 -8.76 15.79 -5.35
CA SER A 135 -9.07 17.20 -5.12
C SER A 135 -8.34 18.10 -6.12
N VAL A 136 -7.06 17.82 -6.38
CA VAL A 136 -6.25 18.52 -7.39
C VAL A 136 -6.78 18.31 -8.80
N ASP A 137 -7.29 17.11 -9.12
CA ASP A 137 -7.92 16.83 -10.42
C ASP A 137 -9.27 17.56 -10.60
N TYR A 138 -9.98 17.82 -9.51
CA TYR A 138 -11.25 18.53 -9.53
C TYR A 138 -11.08 20.05 -9.67
N ILE A 139 -10.07 20.63 -9.01
CA ILE A 139 -9.78 22.06 -9.08
C ILE A 139 -9.01 22.35 -10.37
N LYS A 140 -9.66 23.01 -11.33
CA LYS A 140 -9.10 23.26 -12.69
C LYS A 140 -7.76 23.99 -12.64
N GLU A 141 -7.62 24.96 -11.75
CA GLU A 141 -6.42 25.78 -11.57
C GLU A 141 -5.24 24.91 -11.10
N CYS A 142 -5.47 24.05 -10.10
CA CYS A 142 -4.47 23.10 -9.63
C CYS A 142 -4.11 22.10 -10.73
N LYS A 143 -5.10 21.57 -11.45
CA LYS A 143 -4.87 20.65 -12.57
C LYS A 143 -4.00 21.27 -13.66
N ILE A 144 -4.29 22.51 -14.07
CA ILE A 144 -3.49 23.25 -15.06
C ILE A 144 -2.07 23.47 -14.54
N PHE A 145 -1.93 23.90 -13.28
CA PHE A 145 -0.62 24.11 -12.65
C PHE A 145 0.24 22.84 -12.65
N PHE A 146 -0.29 21.73 -12.14
CA PHE A 146 0.45 20.46 -12.06
C PHE A 146 0.68 19.82 -13.43
N THR A 147 -0.22 20.00 -14.40
CA THR A 147 0.00 19.59 -15.79
C THR A 147 1.15 20.37 -16.41
N THR A 148 1.19 21.69 -16.20
CA THR A 148 2.27 22.55 -16.68
C THR A 148 3.61 22.17 -16.07
N LEU A 149 3.63 21.96 -14.75
CA LEU A 149 4.84 21.54 -14.02
C LEU A 149 5.36 20.18 -14.51
N SER A 150 4.46 19.20 -14.72
CA SER A 150 4.80 17.89 -15.27
C SER A 150 5.31 18.00 -16.72
N GLY A 151 4.72 18.89 -17.52
CA GLY A 151 5.15 19.19 -18.89
C GLY A 151 6.56 19.77 -18.93
N LEU A 152 6.88 20.72 -18.05
CA LEU A 152 8.23 21.27 -17.91
C LEU A 152 9.24 20.20 -17.50
N SER A 153 8.93 19.41 -16.47
CA SER A 153 9.79 18.30 -16.03
C SER A 153 10.04 17.28 -17.16
N SER A 154 9.00 16.92 -17.92
CA SER A 154 9.12 16.03 -19.09
C SER A 154 9.95 16.66 -20.22
N PHE A 155 9.79 17.97 -20.45
CA PHE A 155 10.54 18.69 -21.46
C PHE A 155 12.04 18.66 -21.15
N PHE A 156 12.45 18.97 -19.93
CA PHE A 156 13.88 18.94 -19.57
C PHE A 156 14.43 17.50 -19.53
N SER A 157 13.71 16.55 -18.94
CA SER A 157 14.18 15.16 -18.80
C SER A 157 14.41 14.42 -20.11
N LYS A 158 13.75 14.83 -21.21
CA LYS A 158 13.93 14.26 -22.55
C LYS A 158 15.21 14.70 -23.28
N SER A 159 16.07 15.54 -22.69
CA SER A 159 17.33 15.93 -23.32
C SER A 159 18.40 16.29 -22.30
N THR A 160 19.51 15.58 -22.37
CA THR A 160 20.71 15.84 -21.55
C THR A 160 21.22 17.27 -21.71
N LYS A 161 21.11 17.85 -22.92
CA LYS A 161 21.49 19.25 -23.16
C LYS A 161 20.59 20.24 -22.43
N ARG A 162 19.28 19.94 -22.34
CA ARG A 162 18.31 20.81 -21.66
C ARG A 162 18.44 20.71 -20.14
N ILE A 163 18.63 19.51 -19.60
CA ILE A 163 18.98 19.32 -18.18
C ILE A 163 20.24 20.09 -17.83
N HIS A 164 21.30 19.98 -18.64
CA HIS A 164 22.55 20.69 -18.37
C HIS A 164 22.36 22.21 -18.36
N ALA A 165 21.62 22.76 -19.34
CA ALA A 165 21.30 24.18 -19.36
C ALA A 165 20.49 24.64 -18.14
N LEU A 166 19.52 23.82 -17.70
CA LEU A 166 18.73 24.10 -16.50
C LEU A 166 19.61 24.11 -15.24
N ASP A 167 20.50 23.12 -15.09
CA ASP A 167 21.42 23.02 -13.94
C ASP A 167 22.36 24.23 -13.84
N GLN A 168 22.79 24.80 -14.98
CA GLN A 168 23.66 25.99 -15.01
C GLN A 168 22.93 27.25 -14.53
N GLU A 169 21.62 27.37 -14.77
CA GLU A 169 20.84 28.53 -14.35
C GLU A 169 20.26 28.39 -12.94
N VAL A 170 19.92 27.17 -12.49
CA VAL A 170 19.37 26.91 -11.15
C VAL A 170 20.45 26.90 -10.06
N LYS A 171 21.72 26.67 -10.41
CA LYS A 171 22.86 26.68 -9.47
C LYS A 171 23.52 28.06 -9.28
N LYS A 172 22.93 29.14 -9.80
CA LYS A 172 23.32 30.53 -9.46
C LYS A 172 22.61 30.98 -8.18
#